data_AF-B9NA78-F1
#
_entry.id   AF-B9NA78-F1
#
_cell.length_a   1.000
_cell.length_b   1.000
_cell.length_c   1.000
_cell.angle_alpha   90.00
_cell.angle_beta   90.00
_cell.angle_gamma   90.00
#
_symmetry.space_group_name_H-M   'P 1'
#
loop_
_entity.id
_entity.type
_entity.pdbx_description
1 polymer ?
#
loop_
_entity_poly.entity_id
_entity_poly.type
_entity_poly.pdbx_seq_one_letter_code
_entity_poly.pdbx_strand_id
1 'polypeptide(L)'
;MDNHDSETGISFNCRCVDELESQLSKHGTLKKLYFYHQHLTVVFRNTMFGPEGRPQHCCAWLGVASSFPECASPIVPEEVTKIGRDAVLYVESLIKSIIGGLEGLINILDSEGGFGALEAQLLPEQAAFYLNDTSRVSIPTSKSTKGGGAVGFPLPGHESYPENNSAIKMLEAAMQRLTNLFSVLKDKEPICVLNHVFFYSRFFKFIMV
;
A
#
# COMPACT_ATOMS: atom_id res chain seq x y z
N MET A 1 49.36 15.68 -21.02
CA MET A 1 48.17 15.12 -21.67
C MET A 1 46.99 15.28 -20.70
N ASP A 2 46.86 16.46 -20.06
CA ASP A 2 46.21 16.61 -18.75
C ASP A 2 45.19 17.78 -18.67
N ASN A 3 44.97 18.52 -19.77
CA ASN A 3 44.03 19.66 -19.75
C ASN A 3 42.59 19.25 -20.07
N HIS A 4 42.37 18.08 -20.66
CA HIS A 4 41.04 17.66 -21.10
C HIS A 4 40.19 17.12 -19.93
N ASP A 5 40.83 16.49 -18.93
CA ASP A 5 40.14 15.95 -17.74
C ASP A 5 39.74 17.06 -16.75
N SER A 6 40.54 18.13 -16.65
CA SER A 6 40.24 19.27 -15.78
C SER A 6 39.06 20.10 -16.27
N GLU A 7 38.94 20.35 -17.58
CA GLU A 7 37.81 21.09 -18.16
C GLU A 7 36.49 20.31 -18.07
N THR A 8 36.52 18.99 -18.25
CA THR A 8 35.35 18.14 -18.02
C THR A 8 34.89 18.14 -16.57
N GLY A 9 35.83 18.15 -15.61
CA GLY A 9 35.52 18.26 -14.19
C GLY A 9 34.90 19.61 -13.82
N ILE A 10 35.41 20.72 -14.37
CA ILE A 10 34.87 22.06 -14.14
C ILE A 10 33.49 22.21 -14.79
N SER A 11 33.32 21.74 -16.04
CA SER A 11 32.01 21.75 -16.72
C SER A 11 30.98 20.91 -15.98
N PHE A 12 31.36 19.75 -15.45
CA PHE A 12 30.48 18.93 -14.63
C PHE A 12 30.05 19.66 -13.35
N ASN A 13 30.99 20.27 -12.63
CA ASN A 13 30.67 21.03 -11.41
C ASN A 13 29.75 22.22 -11.69
N CYS A 14 29.95 22.97 -12.77
CA CYS A 14 29.03 24.04 -13.18
C CYS A 14 27.62 23.51 -13.47
N ARG A 15 27.50 22.36 -14.16
CA ARG A 15 26.20 21.73 -14.44
C ARG A 15 25.50 21.23 -13.17
N CYS A 16 26.25 20.83 -12.15
CA CYS A 16 25.71 20.44 -10.86
C CYS A 16 25.17 21.64 -10.04
N VAL A 17 25.64 22.86 -10.32
CA VAL A 17 25.23 24.08 -9.59
C VAL A 17 24.09 24.78 -10.33
N ASP A 18 24.27 25.09 -11.63
CA ASP A 18 23.33 25.94 -12.38
C ASP A 18 22.34 25.14 -13.24
N GLU A 19 22.65 23.89 -13.58
CA GLU A 19 21.87 23.08 -14.53
C GLU A 19 21.28 21.80 -13.91
N LEU A 20 21.17 21.71 -12.59
CA LEU A 20 20.73 20.47 -11.93
C LEU A 20 19.37 19.98 -12.46
N GLU A 21 18.39 20.88 -12.61
CA GLU A 21 17.08 20.54 -13.18
C GLU A 21 17.16 20.06 -14.64
N SER A 22 18.03 20.68 -15.44
CA SER A 22 18.29 20.27 -16.83
C SER A 22 18.96 18.89 -16.89
N GLN A 23 19.92 18.61 -16.00
CA GLN A 23 20.54 17.29 -15.89
C GLN A 23 19.54 16.23 -15.43
N LEU A 24 18.66 16.55 -14.46
CA LEU A 24 17.59 15.67 -14.01
C LEU A 24 16.57 15.39 -15.11
N SER A 25 16.13 16.41 -15.86
CA SER A 25 15.23 16.21 -17.01
C SER A 25 15.92 15.41 -18.12
N LYS A 26 17.20 15.63 -18.38
CA LYS A 26 17.94 14.90 -19.43
C LYS A 26 18.16 13.43 -19.10
N HIS A 27 18.48 13.09 -17.85
CA HIS A 27 18.94 11.76 -17.46
C HIS A 27 17.93 10.97 -16.62
N GLY A 28 17.04 11.65 -15.88
CA GLY A 28 16.10 11.05 -14.95
C GLY A 28 14.63 11.16 -15.37
N THR A 29 14.30 11.81 -16.50
CA THR A 29 12.91 11.98 -16.91
C THR A 29 12.26 10.64 -17.29
N LEU A 30 11.04 10.44 -16.77
CA LEU A 30 10.18 9.31 -17.09
C LEU A 30 8.98 9.74 -17.94
N LYS A 31 9.05 10.92 -18.57
CA LYS A 31 7.95 11.51 -19.34
C LYS A 31 7.40 10.58 -20.43
N LYS A 32 8.26 9.77 -21.06
CA LYS A 32 7.87 8.79 -22.10
C LYS A 32 6.89 7.74 -21.60
N LEU A 33 6.80 7.49 -20.29
CA LEU A 33 5.84 6.56 -19.71
C LEU A 33 4.38 7.02 -19.93
N TYR A 34 4.16 8.31 -20.23
CA TYR A 34 2.87 8.81 -20.73
C TYR A 34 2.37 7.95 -21.90
N PHE A 35 3.21 7.59 -22.87
CA PHE A 35 2.72 6.80 -24.02
C PHE A 35 2.37 5.34 -23.68
N TYR A 36 2.62 4.90 -22.44
CA TYR A 36 2.44 3.51 -21.98
C TYR A 36 1.45 3.40 -20.80
N HIS A 37 0.45 4.29 -20.71
CA HIS A 37 -0.54 4.30 -19.61
C HIS A 37 -1.13 2.93 -19.26
N GLN A 38 -1.46 2.10 -20.25
CA GLN A 38 -2.01 0.77 -20.01
C GLN A 38 -1.04 -0.11 -19.23
N HIS A 39 0.24 -0.08 -19.59
CA HIS A 39 1.29 -0.82 -18.87
C HIS A 39 1.54 -0.22 -17.48
N LEU A 40 1.53 1.11 -17.36
CA LEU A 40 1.67 1.78 -16.06
C LEU A 40 0.60 1.33 -15.07
N THR A 41 -0.66 1.29 -15.48
CA THR A 41 -1.76 0.83 -14.62
C THR A 41 -1.56 -0.61 -14.16
N VAL A 42 -1.07 -1.49 -15.05
CA VAL A 42 -0.76 -2.89 -14.71
C VAL A 42 0.40 -2.98 -13.72
N VAL A 43 1.49 -2.24 -13.96
CA VAL A 43 2.66 -2.24 -13.08
C VAL A 43 2.32 -1.64 -11.71
N PHE A 44 1.52 -0.57 -11.66
CA PHE A 44 0.98 -0.01 -10.43
C PHE A 44 0.15 -1.04 -9.67
N ARG A 45 -0.78 -1.72 -10.35
CA ARG A 45 -1.61 -2.77 -9.74
C ARG A 45 -0.76 -3.90 -9.17
N ASN A 46 0.28 -4.33 -9.89
CA ASN A 46 1.21 -5.35 -9.41
C ASN A 46 2.05 -4.85 -8.22
N THR A 47 2.42 -3.56 -8.22
CA THR A 47 3.14 -2.92 -7.09
C THR A 47 2.27 -2.92 -5.84
N MET A 48 0.98 -2.61 -5.97
CA MET A 48 0.05 -2.51 -4.84
C MET A 48 -0.47 -3.86 -4.35
N PHE A 49 -0.84 -4.74 -5.26
CA PHE A 49 -1.67 -5.93 -4.97
C PHE A 49 -1.04 -7.24 -5.45
N GLY A 50 0.14 -7.19 -6.06
CA GLY A 50 0.85 -8.38 -6.50
C GLY A 50 1.39 -9.23 -5.33
N PRO A 51 1.73 -10.51 -5.59
CA PRO A 51 2.34 -11.38 -4.59
C PRO A 51 3.69 -10.82 -4.11
N GLU A 52 4.51 -10.31 -5.05
CA GLU A 52 5.78 -9.61 -4.79
C GLU A 52 5.60 -8.07 -4.72
N GLY A 53 4.36 -7.63 -4.53
CA GLY A 53 4.02 -6.21 -4.49
C GLY A 53 4.69 -5.49 -3.34
N ARG A 54 5.21 -4.29 -3.61
CA ARG A 54 5.82 -3.40 -2.61
C ARG A 54 5.01 -2.12 -2.54
N PRO A 55 3.85 -2.11 -1.84
CA PRO A 55 2.94 -0.97 -1.79
C PRO A 55 3.61 0.29 -1.26
N GLN A 56 4.69 0.19 -0.48
CA GLN A 56 5.48 1.33 -0.03
C GLN A 56 6.09 2.18 -1.17
N HIS A 57 6.15 1.67 -2.40
CA HIS A 57 6.63 2.43 -3.57
C HIS A 57 5.49 3.03 -4.40
N CYS A 58 4.22 2.92 -3.98
CA CYS A 58 3.08 3.37 -4.77
C CYS A 58 3.14 4.85 -5.14
N CYS A 59 3.68 5.70 -4.26
CA CYS A 59 3.79 7.13 -4.49
C CYS A 59 4.79 7.50 -5.61
N ALA A 60 5.73 6.60 -5.95
CA ALA A 60 6.60 6.82 -7.10
C ALA A 60 5.78 6.90 -8.39
N TRP A 61 4.77 6.03 -8.56
CA TRP A 61 3.90 6.02 -9.73
C TRP A 61 3.03 7.26 -9.87
N LEU A 62 2.66 7.86 -8.73
CA LEU A 62 1.94 9.13 -8.71
C LEU A 62 2.89 10.28 -9.11
N GLY A 63 4.11 10.29 -8.59
CA GLY A 63 5.12 11.32 -8.87
C GLY A 63 5.54 11.37 -10.34
N VAL A 64 5.55 10.24 -11.05
CA VAL A 64 5.86 10.20 -12.49
C VAL A 64 4.95 11.10 -13.32
N ALA A 65 3.68 11.27 -12.90
CA ALA A 65 2.70 12.04 -13.65
C ALA A 65 3.06 13.54 -13.78
N SER A 66 3.85 14.09 -12.86
CA SER A 66 4.31 15.49 -12.95
C SER A 66 5.21 15.73 -14.16
N SER A 67 5.88 14.68 -14.66
CA SER A 67 6.76 14.75 -15.83
C SER A 67 6.03 14.60 -17.17
N PHE A 68 4.77 14.16 -17.19
CA PHE A 68 4.05 13.90 -18.45
C PHE A 68 3.90 15.14 -19.34
N PRO A 69 3.55 16.33 -18.81
CA PRO A 69 3.43 17.55 -19.62
C PRO A 69 4.71 17.92 -20.38
N GLU A 70 5.89 17.46 -19.94
CA GLU A 70 7.17 17.66 -20.65
C GLU A 70 7.25 16.92 -22.01
N CYS A 71 6.27 16.07 -22.32
CA CYS A 71 6.13 15.43 -23.64
C CYS A 71 5.48 16.33 -24.68
N ALA A 72 4.77 17.38 -24.27
CA ALA A 72 4.03 18.24 -25.18
C ALA A 72 4.99 19.05 -26.07
N SER A 73 4.68 19.13 -27.36
CA SER A 73 5.41 20.00 -28.28
C SER A 73 5.10 21.46 -27.98
N PRO A 74 6.12 22.35 -27.92
CA PRO A 74 5.88 23.79 -27.75
C PRO A 74 5.18 24.43 -28.97
N ILE A 75 5.12 23.72 -30.10
CA ILE A 75 4.49 24.18 -31.34
C ILE A 75 2.97 23.95 -31.31
N VAL A 76 2.51 22.97 -30.51
CA VAL A 76 1.10 22.55 -30.45
C VAL A 76 0.57 22.75 -29.03
N PRO A 77 0.08 23.96 -28.68
CA PRO A 77 -0.32 24.26 -27.30
C PRO A 77 -1.52 23.41 -26.83
N GLU A 78 -2.34 22.87 -27.74
CA GLU A 78 -3.42 21.95 -27.35
C GLU A 78 -2.88 20.65 -26.73
N GLU A 79 -1.68 20.20 -27.11
CA GLU A 79 -1.06 19.00 -26.54
C GLU A 79 -0.78 19.16 -25.04
N VAL A 80 -0.29 20.32 -24.61
CA VAL A 80 -0.02 20.60 -23.20
C VAL A 80 -1.29 20.43 -22.37
N THR A 81 -2.40 20.96 -22.88
CA THR A 81 -3.70 20.90 -22.19
C THR A 81 -4.23 19.47 -22.12
N LYS A 82 -4.11 18.72 -23.23
CA LYS A 82 -4.56 17.33 -23.31
C LYS A 82 -3.73 16.43 -22.38
N ILE A 83 -2.41 16.48 -22.51
CA ILE A 83 -1.48 15.66 -21.72
C ILE A 83 -1.61 16.00 -20.23
N GLY A 84 -1.73 17.29 -19.89
CA GLY A 84 -2.00 17.73 -18.53
C GLY A 84 -3.27 17.14 -17.93
N ARG A 85 -4.37 17.17 -18.70
CA ARG A 85 -5.65 16.57 -18.27
C ARG A 85 -5.52 15.07 -18.06
N ASP A 86 -4.88 14.36 -18.98
CA ASP A 86 -4.67 12.91 -18.89
C ASP A 86 -3.81 12.56 -17.65
N ALA A 87 -2.78 13.35 -17.37
CA ALA A 87 -1.93 13.17 -16.19
C ALA A 87 -2.71 13.38 -14.88
N VAL A 88 -3.57 14.40 -14.81
CA VAL A 88 -4.48 14.64 -13.68
C VAL A 88 -5.41 13.44 -13.47
N LEU A 89 -6.07 12.96 -14.53
CA LEU A 89 -6.97 11.80 -14.45
C LEU A 89 -6.24 10.52 -14.04
N TYR A 90 -5.01 10.33 -14.51
CA TYR A 90 -4.15 9.21 -14.11
C TYR A 90 -3.86 9.26 -12.61
N VAL A 91 -3.43 10.41 -12.07
CA VAL A 91 -3.18 10.58 -10.64
C VAL A 91 -4.44 10.32 -9.81
N GLU A 92 -5.59 10.86 -10.22
CA GLU A 92 -6.87 10.61 -9.54
C GLU A 92 -7.23 9.12 -9.52
N SER A 93 -7.05 8.41 -10.64
CA SER A 93 -7.33 6.98 -10.74
C SER A 93 -6.42 6.15 -9.82
N LEU A 94 -5.13 6.49 -9.77
CA LEU A 94 -4.20 5.82 -8.88
C LEU A 94 -4.51 6.08 -7.41
N ILE A 95 -4.83 7.32 -7.05
CA ILE A 95 -5.22 7.68 -5.67
C ILE A 95 -6.47 6.89 -5.25
N LYS A 96 -7.50 6.85 -6.10
CA LYS A 96 -8.71 6.04 -5.84
C LYS A 96 -8.37 4.57 -5.63
N SER A 97 -7.43 4.03 -6.40
CA SER A 97 -6.98 2.65 -6.25
C SER A 97 -6.20 2.42 -4.95
N ILE A 98 -5.41 3.40 -4.48
CA ILE A 98 -4.71 3.34 -3.18
C ILE A 98 -5.74 3.34 -2.03
N ILE A 99 -6.72 4.24 -2.09
CA ILE A 99 -7.80 4.34 -1.10
C ILE A 99 -8.57 3.01 -1.04
N GLY A 100 -9.01 2.48 -2.19
CA GLY A 100 -9.71 1.19 -2.23
C GLY A 100 -8.85 0.03 -1.73
N GLY A 101 -7.52 0.10 -1.91
CA GLY A 101 -6.59 -0.85 -1.31
C GLY A 101 -6.51 -0.76 0.21
N LEU A 102 -6.50 0.46 0.76
CA LEU A 102 -6.55 0.71 2.21
C LEU A 102 -7.86 0.22 2.81
N GLU A 103 -8.99 0.58 2.19
CA GLU A 103 -10.32 0.11 2.58
C GLU A 103 -10.40 -1.42 2.56
N GLY A 104 -9.85 -2.06 1.53
CA GLY A 104 -9.78 -3.51 1.44
C GLY A 104 -8.99 -4.15 2.59
N LEU A 105 -7.86 -3.55 3.00
CA LEU A 105 -7.07 -4.02 4.14
C LEU A 105 -7.82 -3.83 5.46
N ILE A 106 -8.46 -2.68 5.66
CA ILE A 106 -9.28 -2.41 6.85
C ILE A 106 -10.43 -3.42 6.94
N ASN A 107 -11.13 -3.67 5.84
CA ASN A 107 -12.24 -4.63 5.79
C ASN A 107 -11.78 -6.07 6.09
N ILE A 108 -10.57 -6.47 5.67
CA ILE A 108 -10.00 -7.78 6.03
C ILE A 108 -9.77 -7.85 7.54
N LEU A 109 -9.17 -6.80 8.12
CA LEU A 109 -8.92 -6.72 9.56
C LEU A 109 -10.23 -6.74 10.36
N ASP A 110 -11.26 -6.01 9.92
CA ASP A 110 -12.56 -5.88 10.59
C ASP A 110 -13.52 -7.05 10.33
N SER A 111 -13.16 -7.98 9.44
CA SER A 111 -14.03 -9.11 9.09
C SER A 111 -14.22 -10.11 10.25
N GLU A 112 -15.27 -10.93 10.15
CA GLU A 112 -15.48 -12.10 11.04
C GLU A 112 -14.32 -13.09 11.02
N GLY A 113 -13.49 -13.10 9.98
CA GLY A 113 -12.27 -13.90 9.89
C GLY A 113 -10.99 -13.17 10.34
N GLY A 114 -11.09 -11.87 10.65
CA GLY A 114 -10.04 -11.02 11.17
C GLY A 114 -10.16 -10.82 12.68
N PHE A 115 -10.24 -9.58 13.15
CA PHE A 115 -10.45 -9.26 14.57
C PHE A 115 -11.80 -9.77 15.10
N GLY A 116 -12.84 -9.85 14.25
CA GLY A 116 -14.12 -10.44 14.64
C GLY A 116 -14.00 -11.89 15.10
N ALA A 117 -13.06 -12.67 14.53
CA ALA A 117 -12.79 -14.04 14.97
C ALA A 117 -12.18 -14.09 16.39
N LEU A 118 -11.41 -13.08 16.76
CA LEU A 118 -10.81 -12.95 18.09
C LEU A 118 -11.85 -12.47 19.11
N GLU A 119 -12.70 -11.51 18.72
CA GLU A 119 -13.81 -11.03 19.54
C GLU A 119 -14.82 -12.14 19.83
N ALA A 120 -15.14 -12.98 18.84
CA ALA A 120 -16.05 -14.10 19.01
C ALA A 120 -15.61 -15.10 20.11
N GLN A 121 -14.30 -15.21 20.38
CA GLN A 121 -13.78 -16.07 21.45
C GLN A 121 -14.07 -15.52 22.85
N LEU A 122 -14.36 -14.22 22.96
CA LEU A 122 -14.63 -13.53 24.22
C LEU A 122 -16.13 -13.44 24.56
N LEU A 123 -16.99 -13.97 23.68
CA LEU A 123 -18.43 -13.93 23.87
C LEU A 123 -18.88 -14.80 25.07
N PRO A 124 -19.93 -14.39 25.82
CA PRO A 124 -20.45 -15.14 26.96
C PRO A 124 -20.83 -16.59 26.64
N GLU A 125 -21.27 -16.85 25.42
CA GLU A 125 -21.60 -18.19 24.90
C GLU A 125 -20.41 -19.14 25.01
N GLN A 126 -19.20 -18.63 24.76
CA GLN A 126 -17.97 -19.41 24.85
C GLN A 126 -17.63 -19.74 26.31
N ALA A 127 -17.86 -18.79 27.23
CA ALA A 127 -17.70 -19.05 28.67
C ALA A 127 -18.71 -20.08 29.18
N ALA A 128 -19.97 -20.01 28.73
CA ALA A 128 -21.00 -20.99 29.07
C ALA A 128 -20.65 -22.40 28.55
N PHE A 129 -20.06 -22.50 27.36
CA PHE A 129 -19.55 -23.76 26.83
C PHE A 129 -18.48 -24.39 27.73
N TYR A 130 -17.47 -23.62 28.15
CA TYR A 130 -16.41 -24.10 29.06
C TYR A 130 -16.95 -24.54 30.43
N LEU A 131 -17.92 -23.80 30.98
CA LEU A 131 -18.57 -24.16 32.24
C LEU A 131 -19.35 -25.48 32.13
N ASN A 132 -20.09 -25.66 31.03
CA ASN A 132 -20.86 -26.87 30.78
C ASN A 132 -19.96 -28.09 30.52
N ASP A 133 -18.85 -27.93 29.80
CA ASP A 133 -17.89 -29.01 29.56
C ASP A 133 -17.26 -29.50 30.88
N THR A 134 -16.83 -28.55 31.73
CA THR A 134 -16.28 -28.84 33.06
C THR A 134 -17.30 -29.57 33.95
N SER A 135 -18.59 -29.23 33.84
CA SER A 135 -19.65 -29.87 34.62
C SER A 135 -19.88 -31.34 34.25
N ARG A 136 -19.64 -31.73 32.98
CA ARG A 136 -19.83 -33.09 32.46
C ARG A 136 -18.72 -34.07 32.84
N VAL A 137 -17.52 -33.58 33.17
CA VAL A 137 -16.35 -34.39 33.58
C VAL A 137 -16.53 -34.99 34.99
N SER A 138 -17.54 -34.56 35.76
CA SER A 138 -17.80 -35.06 37.11
C SER A 138 -18.53 -36.42 37.19
N ILE A 139 -18.82 -37.10 36.07
CA ILE A 139 -19.45 -38.43 36.04
C ILE A 139 -18.44 -39.49 35.56
N PRO A 140 -18.02 -40.45 36.40
CA PRO A 140 -17.14 -41.53 35.98
C PRO A 140 -17.97 -42.53 35.17
N THR A 141 -17.94 -42.42 33.84
CA THR A 141 -18.41 -43.49 32.97
C THR A 141 -17.33 -43.90 31.99
N SER A 142 -16.79 -45.08 32.25
CA SER A 142 -15.89 -45.83 31.39
C SER A 142 -16.50 -46.04 30.00
N LYS A 143 -15.95 -45.39 28.98
CA LYS A 143 -15.75 -45.93 27.63
C LYS A 143 -15.05 -44.88 26.75
N SER A 144 -13.73 -45.07 26.59
CA SER A 144 -12.96 -44.42 25.53
C SER A 144 -13.58 -44.79 24.19
N THR A 145 -14.19 -43.81 23.52
CA THR A 145 -14.61 -43.91 22.13
C THR A 145 -14.02 -42.72 21.41
N LYS A 146 -13.05 -42.97 20.54
CA LYS A 146 -12.62 -42.03 19.51
C LYS A 146 -13.86 -41.62 18.70
N GLY A 147 -14.27 -40.37 18.79
CA GLY A 147 -15.34 -39.82 17.95
C GLY A 147 -16.16 -38.75 18.66
N GLY A 148 -15.92 -37.48 18.31
CA GLY A 148 -16.67 -36.32 18.80
C GLY A 148 -15.73 -35.19 19.14
N GLY A 149 -15.29 -34.44 18.12
CA GLY A 149 -14.18 -33.51 18.18
C GLY A 149 -14.25 -32.51 19.34
N ALA A 150 -13.31 -32.66 20.28
CA ALA A 150 -12.68 -31.52 20.90
C ALA A 150 -11.94 -30.73 19.81
N VAL A 151 -12.69 -30.03 18.95
CA VAL A 151 -12.16 -28.89 18.20
C VAL A 151 -12.21 -27.73 19.18
N GLY A 152 -11.44 -27.87 20.27
CA GLY A 152 -11.31 -26.83 21.27
C GLY A 152 -10.69 -25.65 20.56
N PHE A 153 -11.50 -24.61 20.35
CA PHE A 153 -10.94 -23.31 20.03
C PHE A 153 -9.85 -23.04 21.09
N PRO A 154 -8.63 -22.70 20.68
CA PRO A 154 -7.58 -22.38 21.63
C PRO A 154 -8.10 -21.27 22.57
N LEU A 155 -7.68 -21.31 23.83
CA LEU A 155 -8.07 -20.27 24.80
C LEU A 155 -7.70 -18.89 24.23
N PRO A 156 -8.53 -17.85 24.45
CA PRO A 156 -8.21 -16.51 24.00
C PRO A 156 -6.81 -16.09 24.45
N GLY A 157 -6.03 -15.51 23.54
CA GLY A 157 -4.65 -15.10 23.78
C GLY A 157 -3.60 -16.17 23.47
N HIS A 158 -3.99 -17.40 23.13
CA HIS A 158 -3.05 -18.43 22.68
C HIS A 158 -2.37 -18.04 21.35
N GLU A 159 -3.08 -17.31 20.51
CA GLU A 159 -2.62 -16.75 19.25
C GLU A 159 -1.59 -15.62 19.42
N SER A 160 -1.51 -15.02 20.61
CA SER A 160 -0.52 -13.96 20.92
C SER A 160 0.86 -14.52 21.24
N TYR A 161 0.99 -15.84 21.47
CA TYR A 161 2.29 -16.47 21.66
C TYR A 161 3.00 -16.62 20.29
N PRO A 162 4.27 -16.22 20.16
CA PRO A 162 5.02 -16.29 18.90
C PRO A 162 5.03 -17.69 18.27
N GLU A 163 4.96 -18.72 19.11
CA GLU A 163 4.98 -20.14 18.71
C GLU A 163 3.66 -20.57 18.03
N ASN A 164 2.55 -19.87 18.29
CA ASN A 164 1.20 -20.23 17.85
C ASN A 164 0.53 -19.13 17.01
N ASN A 165 1.32 -18.31 16.32
CA ASN A 165 0.82 -17.17 15.56
C ASN A 165 0.09 -17.56 14.25
N SER A 166 -0.04 -18.84 13.91
CA SER A 166 -0.66 -19.28 12.65
C SER A 166 -2.07 -18.73 12.44
N ALA A 167 -2.82 -18.57 13.53
CA ALA A 167 -4.18 -18.00 13.50
C ALA A 167 -4.20 -16.50 13.16
N ILE A 168 -3.14 -15.76 13.50
CA ILE A 168 -3.05 -14.31 13.29
C ILE A 168 -2.14 -13.91 12.12
N LYS A 169 -1.44 -14.84 11.46
CA LYS A 169 -0.53 -14.53 10.32
C LYS A 169 -1.18 -13.66 9.25
N MET A 170 -2.46 -13.90 8.94
CA MET A 170 -3.20 -13.10 7.97
C MET A 170 -3.45 -11.67 8.48
N LEU A 171 -3.79 -11.54 9.77
CA LEU A 171 -3.98 -10.27 10.46
C LEU A 171 -2.68 -9.47 10.58
N GLU A 172 -1.58 -10.13 10.94
CA GLU A 172 -0.24 -9.55 10.99
C GLU A 172 0.19 -9.04 9.61
N ALA A 173 -0.02 -9.84 8.55
CA ALA A 173 0.29 -9.44 7.18
C ALA A 173 -0.55 -8.25 6.70
N ALA A 174 -1.85 -8.24 7.00
CA ALA A 174 -2.75 -7.14 6.66
C ALA A 174 -2.38 -5.86 7.42
N MET A 175 -2.12 -5.96 8.73
CA MET A 175 -1.72 -4.85 9.58
C MET A 175 -0.36 -4.28 9.16
N GLN A 176 0.63 -5.14 8.86
CA GLN A 176 1.93 -4.70 8.36
C GLN A 176 1.81 -3.98 7.01
N ARG A 177 1.01 -4.49 6.07
CA ARG A 177 0.74 -3.83 4.79
C ARG A 177 0.05 -2.48 5.00
N LEU A 178 -0.92 -2.41 5.90
CA LEU A 178 -1.64 -1.18 6.25
C LEU A 178 -0.68 -0.13 6.81
N THR A 179 0.13 -0.49 7.81
CA THR A 179 1.13 0.40 8.43
C THR A 179 2.12 0.92 7.40
N ASN A 180 2.67 0.05 6.54
CA ASN A 180 3.62 0.45 5.50
C ASN A 180 3.01 1.45 4.50
N LEU A 181 1.75 1.26 4.13
CA LEU A 181 1.07 2.15 3.19
C LEU A 181 0.76 3.51 3.84
N PHE A 182 0.28 3.51 5.09
CA PHE A 182 0.07 4.74 5.86
C PHE A 182 1.35 5.52 6.09
N SER A 183 2.46 4.87 6.46
CA SER A 183 3.73 5.54 6.70
C SER A 183 4.22 6.26 5.45
N VAL A 184 4.09 5.62 4.29
CA VAL A 184 4.51 6.20 3.01
C VAL A 184 3.63 7.38 2.62
N LEU A 185 2.33 7.32 2.86
CA LEU A 185 1.41 8.38 2.48
C LEU A 185 1.43 9.58 3.45
N LYS A 186 1.75 9.36 4.72
CA LYS A 186 1.82 10.41 5.76
C LYS A 186 2.90 11.45 5.46
N ASP A 187 4.07 11.01 5.03
CA ASP A 187 5.26 11.85 4.89
C ASP A 187 5.48 12.35 3.44
N LYS A 188 4.50 12.20 2.55
CA LYS A 188 4.65 12.60 1.14
C LYS A 188 4.20 14.02 0.89
N GLU A 189 5.11 14.76 0.26
CA GLU A 189 4.82 16.08 -0.29
C GLU A 189 3.68 16.01 -1.31
N PRO A 190 2.84 17.04 -1.41
CA PRO A 190 1.78 17.10 -2.42
C PRO A 190 2.33 16.91 -3.83
N ILE A 191 1.59 16.20 -4.67
CA ILE A 191 1.96 16.10 -6.09
C ILE A 191 1.37 17.27 -6.84
N CYS A 192 2.22 17.94 -7.62
CA CYS A 192 1.82 18.98 -8.56
C CYS A 192 1.85 18.42 -9.99
N VAL A 193 0.71 18.49 -10.68
CA VAL A 193 0.62 18.24 -12.13
C VAL A 193 0.09 19.52 -12.77
N LEU A 194 0.98 20.24 -13.48
CA LEU A 194 0.71 21.61 -13.94
C LEU A 194 0.22 22.48 -12.75
N ASN A 195 -0.98 23.05 -12.86
CA ASN A 195 -1.59 23.91 -11.84
C ASN A 195 -2.45 23.13 -10.83
N HIS A 196 -2.50 21.80 -10.91
CA HIS A 196 -3.28 20.96 -10.01
C HIS A 196 -2.38 20.40 -8.90
N VAL A 197 -2.82 20.57 -7.64
CA VAL A 197 -2.10 20.10 -6.45
C VAL A 197 -2.92 19.03 -5.74
N PHE A 198 -2.32 17.86 -5.53
CA PHE A 198 -2.93 16.71 -4.87
C PHE A 198 -2.38 16.53 -3.45
N PHE A 199 -3.24 16.70 -2.44
CA PHE A 199 -2.89 16.55 -1.03
C PHE A 199 -3.26 15.17 -0.48
N TYR A 200 -2.25 14.40 -0.08
CA TYR A 200 -2.45 13.05 0.47
C TYR A 200 -3.31 13.00 1.73
N SER A 201 -3.17 14.00 2.61
CA SER A 201 -3.93 14.12 3.86
C SER A 201 -5.43 14.27 3.67
N ARG A 202 -5.89 14.78 2.51
CA ARG A 202 -7.31 14.90 2.22
C ARG A 202 -7.95 13.53 1.93
N PHE A 203 -7.18 12.56 1.45
CA PHE A 203 -7.70 11.23 1.14
C PHE A 203 -7.99 10.40 2.40
N PHE A 204 -7.18 10.55 3.45
CA PHE A 204 -7.40 9.87 4.72
C PHE A 204 -8.66 10.29 5.44
N LYS A 205 -9.08 11.55 5.29
CA LYS A 205 -10.34 12.04 5.87
C LYS A 205 -11.57 11.33 5.32
N PHE A 206 -11.49 10.71 4.14
CA PHE A 206 -12.61 9.94 3.57
C PHE A 206 -12.70 8.50 4.10
N ILE A 207 -11.62 7.95 4.65
CA ILE A 207 -11.56 6.57 5.15
C ILE A 207 -11.95 6.49 6.64
N MET A 208 -11.79 7.58 7.40
CA MET A 208 -12.03 7.63 8.86
C MET A 208 -13.39 8.24 9.25
N VAL A 209 -14.35 8.31 8.33
CA VAL A 209 -15.73 8.79 8.54
C VAL A 209 -16.68 7.65 8.22
#